data_AF-A0A4S2AZT3-F1
#
_entry.id   AF-A0A4S2AZT3-F1
#
_cell.length_a   1.000
_cell.length_b   1.000
_cell.length_c   1.000
_cell.angle_alpha   90.00
_cell.angle_beta   90.00
_cell.angle_gamma   90.00
#
_symmetry.space_group_name_H-M   'P 1'
#
loop_
_entity.id
_entity.type
_entity.pdbx_description
1 polymer ?
#
loop_
_entity_poly.entity_id
_entity_poly.type
_entity_poly.pdbx_seq_one_letter_code
_entity_poly.pdbx_strand_id
1 'polypeptide(L)' 'MKANNQYINNQVENLKHKLEESDYQIIKCYEASLLGEKLPYDIKELHAVRQQIRDEINILQKKISNA' A
#
# COMPACT_ATOMS: atom_id res chain seq x y z
N MET A 1 -21.43 17.05 -2.15
CA MET A 1 -20.23 17.02 -1.28
C MET A 1 -20.10 15.72 -0.48
N LYS A 2 -21.06 15.31 0.37
CA LYS A 2 -20.96 14.06 1.18
C LYS A 2 -20.76 12.76 0.37
N ALA A 3 -21.48 12.58 -0.73
CA ALA A 3 -21.36 11.38 -1.59
C ALA A 3 -19.97 11.23 -2.25
N ASN A 4 -19.29 12.34 -2.53
CA ASN A 4 -17.94 12.33 -3.11
C ASN A 4 -16.91 11.86 -2.07
N ASN A 5 -17.04 12.33 -0.82
CA ASN A 5 -16.13 11.93 0.25
C ASN A 5 -16.30 10.44 0.61
N GLN A 6 -17.54 9.93 0.60
CA GLN A 6 -17.80 8.49 0.77
C GLN A 6 -17.13 7.66 -0.32
N TYR A 7 -17.24 8.08 -1.59
CA TYR A 7 -16.58 7.39 -2.70
C TYR A 7 -15.06 7.38 -2.54
N ILE A 8 -14.46 8.52 -2.20
CA ILE A 8 -13.01 8.64 -1.98
C ILE A 8 -12.58 7.75 -0.80
N ASN A 9 -13.34 7.71 0.29
CA ASN A 9 -13.06 6.82 1.43
C ASN A 9 -13.06 5.35 1.01
N ASN A 10 -14.05 4.91 0.21
CA ASN A 10 -14.08 3.53 -0.28
C ASN A 10 -12.86 3.20 -1.16
N GLN A 11 -12.39 4.15 -1.97
CA GLN A 11 -11.17 3.96 -2.76
C GLN A 11 -9.93 3.83 -1.85
N VAL A 12 -9.83 4.65 -0.80
CA VAL A 12 -8.74 4.57 0.18
C VAL A 12 -8.75 3.20 0.89
N GLU A 13 -9.91 2.71 1.32
CA GLU A 13 -10.00 1.40 1.98
C GLU A 13 -9.62 0.25 1.02
N ASN A 14 -10.04 0.30 -0.25
CA ASN A 14 -9.60 -0.68 -1.24
C ASN A 14 -8.09 -0.68 -1.45
N LEU A 15 -7.47 0.51 -1.48
CA LEU A 15 -6.01 0.64 -1.61
C LEU A 15 -5.27 0.13 -0.37
N LYS A 16 -5.82 0.33 0.83
CA LYS A 16 -5.28 -0.26 2.06
C LYS A 16 -5.36 -1.78 2.03
N HIS A 17 -6.49 -2.36 1.60
CA HIS A 17 -6.61 -3.80 1.43
C HIS A 17 -5.57 -4.38 0.45
N LYS A 18 -5.28 -3.69 -0.66
CA LYS A 18 -4.19 -4.10 -1.57
C LYS A 18 -2.80 -4.08 -0.91
N LEU A 19 -2.57 -3.16 0.03
CA LEU A 19 -1.35 -3.20 0.84
C LEU A 19 -1.36 -4.43 1.75
N GLU A 20 -2.45 -4.70 2.47
CA GLU A 20 -2.57 -5.87 3.35
C GLU A 20 -2.36 -7.19 2.60
N GLU A 21 -2.94 -7.33 1.40
CA GLU A 21 -2.77 -8.51 0.55
C GLU A 21 -1.31 -8.80 0.20
N SER A 22 -0.44 -7.79 0.17
CA SER A 22 0.99 -7.93 -0.15
C SER A 22 1.90 -7.90 1.08
N ASP A 23 1.36 -7.79 2.30
CA ASP A 23 2.16 -7.74 3.53
C ASP A 23 2.95 -9.01 3.77
N TYR A 24 2.35 -10.18 3.47
CA TYR A 24 3.04 -11.46 3.63
C TYR A 24 4.31 -11.57 2.75
N GLN A 25 4.35 -10.88 1.61
CA GLN A 25 5.53 -10.85 0.74
C GLN A 25 6.66 -10.04 1.37
N ILE A 26 6.33 -8.93 2.03
CA ILE A 26 7.28 -8.13 2.82
C ILE A 26 7.83 -8.95 3.99
N ILE A 27 6.95 -9.63 4.73
CA ILE A 27 7.35 -10.47 5.88
C ILE A 27 8.33 -11.55 5.43
N LYS A 28 8.02 -12.29 4.35
CA LYS A 28 8.91 -13.32 3.81
C LYS A 28 10.26 -12.79 3.35
N CYS A 29 10.28 -11.64 2.68
CA CYS A 29 11.55 -11.00 2.30
C CYS A 29 12.35 -10.54 3.52
N TYR A 30 11.67 -10.05 4.56
CA TYR A 30 12.33 -9.61 5.80
C TYR A 30 12.94 -10.80 6.56
N GLU A 31 12.18 -11.89 6.73
CA GLU A 31 12.67 -13.13 7.33
C GLU A 31 13.90 -13.68 6.59
N ALA A 32 13.81 -13.81 5.26
CA ALA A 32 14.93 -14.28 4.43
C ALA A 32 16.15 -13.35 4.57
N SER A 33 15.95 -12.02 4.60
CA SER A 33 17.04 -11.06 4.80
C SER A 33 17.73 -11.22 6.15
N LEU A 34 16.99 -11.52 7.22
CA LEU A 34 17.56 -11.73 8.56
C LEU A 34 18.33 -13.05 8.66
N LEU A 35 17.90 -14.06 7.91
CA LEU A 35 18.54 -15.38 7.84
C LEU A 35 19.73 -15.43 6.86
N GLY A 36 19.95 -14.37 6.07
CA GLY A 36 20.94 -14.36 5.00
C GLY A 36 20.56 -15.23 3.79
N GLU A 37 19.27 -15.54 3.65
CA GLU A 37 18.73 -16.33 2.58
C GLU A 37 18.42 -15.49 1.33
N LYS A 38 18.20 -16.18 0.21
CA LYS A 38 17.73 -15.54 -1.01
C LYS A 38 16.31 -15.01 -0.80
N LEU A 39 16.09 -13.74 -1.16
CA LEU A 39 14.77 -13.12 -1.10
C LEU A 39 13.76 -13.88 -1.99
N PRO A 40 12.58 -14.26 -1.47
CA PRO A 40 11.57 -15.00 -2.24
C PRO A 40 10.87 -14.16 -3.32
N TYR A 41 10.91 -12.83 -3.20
CA TYR A 41 10.35 -11.87 -4.14
C TYR A 41 11.34 -10.76 -4.44
N ASP A 42 11.14 -10.04 -5.55
CA ASP A 42 11.89 -8.81 -5.80
C ASP A 42 11.41 -7.71 -4.84
N ILE A 43 12.20 -7.47 -3.81
CA ILE A 43 11.86 -6.48 -2.77
C ILE A 43 11.86 -5.05 -3.30
N LYS A 44 12.62 -4.74 -4.36
CA LYS A 44 12.66 -3.39 -4.94
C LYS A 44 11.38 -3.11 -5.72
N GLU A 45 10.96 -4.07 -6.55
CA GLU A 45 9.69 -3.97 -7.28
C GLU A 45 8.51 -3.91 -6.31
N LEU A 46 8.48 -4.81 -5.33
CA LEU A 46 7.43 -4.86 -4.30
C LEU A 46 7.35 -3.54 -3.52
N HIS A 47 8.50 -2.98 -3.13
CA HIS A 47 8.55 -1.68 -2.46
C HIS A 47 8.01 -0.57 -3.36
N ALA A 48 8.42 -0.51 -4.63
CA ALA A 48 7.97 0.51 -5.57
C ALA A 48 6.46 0.49 -5.79
N VAL A 49 5.87 -0.70 -6.00
CA VAL A 49 4.41 -0.86 -6.14
C VAL A 49 3.69 -0.41 -4.88
N ARG A 50 4.14 -0.86 -3.70
CA ARG A 50 3.54 -0.47 -2.41
C ARG A 50 3.67 1.04 -2.16
N GLN A 51 4.75 1.67 -2.60
CA GLN A 51 4.92 3.12 -2.45
C GLN A 51 3.94 3.89 -3.35
N GLN A 52 3.73 3.46 -4.59
CA GLN A 52 2.72 4.07 -5.47
C GLN A 52 1.31 4.02 -4.86
N ILE A 53 0.94 2.89 -4.25
CA ILE A 53 -0.36 2.75 -3.56
C ILE A 53 -0.47 3.74 -2.39
N ARG A 54 0.59 3.90 -1.58
CA ARG A 54 0.62 4.88 -0.48
C ARG A 54 0.51 6.32 -0.99
N ASP A 55 1.18 6.63 -2.09
CA ASP A 55 1.12 7.95 -2.71
C ASP A 55 -0.30 8.27 -3.20
N GLU A 56 -0.99 7.29 -3.79
CA GLU A 56 -2.39 7.43 -4.20
C GLU A 56 -3.32 7.65 -3.00
N ILE A 57 -3.16 6.87 -1.92
CA ILE A 57 -3.89 7.07 -0.66
C ILE A 57 -3.70 8.50 -0.15
N ASN A 58 -2.46 8.99 -0.11
CA ASN A 58 -2.13 10.34 0.35
C ASN A 58 -2.80 11.42 -0.51
N ILE A 59 -2.83 11.24 -1.84
CA ILE A 59 -3.50 12.15 -2.77
C ILE A 59 -5.01 12.19 -2.48
N LEU A 60 -5.64 11.03 -2.32
CA LEU A 60 -7.08 10.91 -2.05
C LEU A 60 -7.45 11.52 -0.69
N GLN A 61 -6.65 11.27 0.35
CA GLN A 61 -6.87 11.85 1.68
C GLN A 61 -6.72 13.38 1.68
N LYS A 62 -5.75 13.93 0.93
CA LYS A 62 -5.62 15.39 0.78
C LYS A 62 -6.84 16.03 0.12
N LYS A 63 -7.50 15.34 -0.83
CA LYS A 63 -8.74 15.83 -1.46
C LYS A 63 -9.90 15.93 -0.47
N ILE A 64 -9.93 15.07 0.56
CA ILE A 64 -10.93 15.14 1.64
C ILE A 64 -10.57 16.22 2.65
N SER A 65 -9.29 16.34 3.01
CA SER A 65 -8.82 17.31 4.02
C SER A 65 -8.89 18.76 3.56
N ASN A 66 -8.79 19.00 2.25
CA ASN A 66 -8.86 20.33 1.64
C ASN A 66 -10.28 20.71 1.18
N ALA A 67 -11.30 19.90 1.51
CA ALA A 67 -12.69 20.08 1.09
C ALA A 67 -13.59 20.63 2.21
#